data_AF-A0A2M8KSF7-F1
#
_entry.id   AF-A0A2M8KSF7-F1
#
_cell.length_a   1.000
_cell.length_b   1.000
_cell.length_c   1.000
_cell.angle_alpha   90.00
_cell.angle_beta   90.00
_cell.angle_gamma   90.00
#
_symmetry.space_group_name_H-M   'P 1'
#
loop_
_entity.id
_entity.type
_entity.pdbx_description
1 polymer ?
#
loop_
_entity_poly.entity_id
_entity_poly.type
_entity_poly.pdbx_seq_one_letter_code
_entity_poly.pdbx_strand_id
1 'polypeptide(L)'
;MDSEAQIIPDNRAEVRKINVLLERYREEVGGFDLVPVGNCGYILQRQSHKPMAGNDWAMFDYDDTLAAYTEAKTQRQELYMKYLRGLDIDISSELAAQVMQVSDVFSRWEEQKGEGKLYHVGAHMTALQWATNELKDKDSTHGESLVRIQTLLNRIRPTHTNKSSAQNDDPFYIRESDQKFILKNPNAMWSKALEDIFQKTTMNPPLYDETVAAAVDIGTPPDSIHRINVSIFSRGEIYFQLAKILELLKQNPDLPISQIWLTKKSKGDFIVEAVESNATAQLEQEYIPQDMLDETDDGPSYGSGYVLGQFPHTVVVFDDNPKELISIVSTNEYLKSNSGASFVSVRSIRKGTREQLREWQMQTKYGTVDFTAKSYVPRDISNIFLMNRYYAIKTRLGQNHPNTIKLSQELSRRGINILSYNR
;
A
#
# COMPACT_ATOMS: atom_id res chain seq x y z
N MET A 1 -1.59 24.96 32.59
CA MET A 1 -1.42 24.84 31.12
C MET A 1 -2.57 23.98 30.67
N ASP A 2 -3.60 24.63 30.14
CA ASP A 2 -4.83 23.98 29.72
C ASP A 2 -4.52 23.06 28.56
N SER A 3 -4.77 21.76 28.74
CA SER A 3 -4.73 20.79 27.66
C SER A 3 -5.90 21.11 26.74
N GLU A 4 -5.62 21.75 25.60
CA GLU A 4 -6.57 21.82 24.51
C GLU A 4 -6.96 20.39 24.15
N ALA A 5 -8.21 20.03 24.47
CA ALA A 5 -8.80 18.78 24.02
C ALA A 5 -8.76 18.78 22.50
N GLN A 6 -7.86 17.99 21.93
CA GLN A 6 -7.86 17.70 20.51
C GLN A 6 -9.24 17.11 20.17
N ILE A 7 -10.03 17.87 19.43
CA ILE A 7 -11.28 17.42 18.85
C ILE A 7 -10.90 16.28 17.90
N ILE A 8 -11.13 15.03 18.32
CA ILE A 8 -11.02 13.86 17.45
C ILE A 8 -12.06 14.08 16.33
N PRO A 9 -11.65 14.19 15.06
CA PRO A 9 -12.60 14.32 13.95
C PRO A 9 -13.61 13.17 14.00
N ASP A 10 -14.87 13.45 13.65
CA ASP A 10 -15.94 12.45 13.65
C ASP A 10 -15.71 11.41 12.53
N ASN A 11 -14.83 10.43 12.78
CA ASN A 11 -14.46 9.33 11.88
C ASN A 11 -15.63 8.36 11.61
N ARG A 12 -16.82 8.60 12.18
CA ARG A 12 -18.01 7.76 12.00
C ARG A 12 -18.40 7.60 10.53
N ALA A 13 -18.21 8.62 9.69
CA ALA A 13 -18.57 8.53 8.27
C ALA A 13 -17.65 7.59 7.48
N GLU A 14 -16.34 7.62 7.73
CA GLU A 14 -15.37 6.75 7.06
C GLU A 14 -15.50 5.30 7.55
N VAL A 15 -15.61 5.09 8.86
CA VAL A 15 -15.87 3.76 9.45
C VAL A 15 -17.15 3.15 8.88
N ARG A 16 -18.24 3.93 8.73
CA ARG A 16 -19.48 3.44 8.09
C ARG A 16 -19.23 2.99 6.64
N LYS A 17 -18.46 3.74 5.86
CA LYS A 17 -18.14 3.35 4.47
C LYS A 17 -17.30 2.07 4.43
N ILE A 18 -16.31 1.95 5.31
CA ILE A 18 -15.48 0.75 5.45
C ILE A 18 -16.35 -0.46 5.80
N ASN A 19 -17.23 -0.34 6.80
CA ASN A 19 -18.10 -1.44 7.21
C ASN A 19 -19.09 -1.86 6.12
N VAL A 20 -19.66 -0.92 5.36
CA VAL A 20 -20.51 -1.24 4.20
C VAL A 20 -19.72 -1.99 3.13
N LEU A 21 -18.46 -1.61 2.91
CA LEU A 21 -17.58 -2.30 1.97
C LEU A 21 -17.22 -3.70 2.47
N LEU A 22 -16.84 -3.87 3.73
CA LEU A 22 -16.52 -5.17 4.32
C LEU A 22 -17.72 -6.13 4.25
N GLU A 23 -18.93 -5.66 4.58
CA GLU A 23 -20.14 -6.48 4.50
C GLU A 23 -20.42 -6.95 3.07
N ARG A 24 -20.16 -6.10 2.06
CA ARG A 24 -20.33 -6.47 0.64
C ARG A 24 -19.44 -7.65 0.23
N TYR A 25 -18.22 -7.73 0.75
CA TYR A 25 -17.25 -8.78 0.39
C TYR A 25 -17.27 -9.96 1.37
N ARG A 26 -18.03 -9.88 2.46
CA ARG A 26 -17.94 -10.82 3.58
C ARG A 26 -18.09 -12.29 3.19
N GLU A 27 -19.01 -12.59 2.28
CA GLU A 27 -19.24 -13.96 1.78
C GLU A 27 -18.06 -14.49 0.95
N GLU A 28 -17.32 -13.61 0.28
CA GLU A 28 -16.27 -13.96 -0.67
C GLU A 28 -14.88 -14.02 -0.02
N VAL A 29 -14.60 -13.13 0.95
CA VAL A 29 -13.25 -13.01 1.55
C VAL A 29 -13.21 -13.32 3.05
N GLY A 30 -14.37 -13.44 3.70
CA GLY A 30 -14.51 -13.62 5.14
C GLY A 30 -14.66 -12.31 5.93
N GLY A 31 -14.73 -12.43 7.25
CA GLY A 31 -14.86 -11.28 8.16
C GLY A 31 -13.52 -10.63 8.50
N PHE A 32 -13.60 -9.34 8.89
CA PHE A 32 -12.46 -8.57 9.35
C PHE A 32 -12.78 -7.84 10.67
N ASP A 33 -11.81 -7.83 11.57
CA ASP A 33 -11.81 -6.95 12.74
C ASP A 33 -11.11 -5.64 12.35
N LEU A 34 -11.75 -4.50 12.65
CA LEU A 34 -11.26 -3.16 12.28
C LEU A 34 -10.79 -2.40 13.52
N VAL A 35 -9.53 -1.99 13.53
CA VAL A 35 -8.95 -1.18 14.61
C VAL A 35 -8.45 0.16 14.05
N PRO A 36 -8.92 1.31 14.56
CA PRO A 36 -8.40 2.62 14.18
C PRO A 36 -7.00 2.85 14.75
N VAL A 37 -6.15 3.51 13.98
CA VAL A 37 -4.80 3.95 14.39
C VAL A 37 -4.78 5.47 14.44
N GLY A 38 -5.17 6.01 15.59
CA GLY A 38 -5.36 7.44 15.79
C GLY A 38 -6.20 8.07 14.68
N ASN A 39 -5.66 9.12 14.05
CA ASN A 39 -6.21 9.75 12.85
C ASN A 39 -5.43 9.37 11.56
N CYS A 40 -4.51 8.41 11.64
CA CYS A 40 -3.61 8.07 10.55
C CYS A 40 -4.20 7.01 9.59
N GLY A 41 -5.08 6.15 10.10
CA GLY A 41 -5.76 5.13 9.30
C GLY A 41 -6.26 3.95 10.14
N TYR A 42 -6.16 2.73 9.61
CA TYR A 42 -6.74 1.54 10.20
C TYR A 42 -5.88 0.29 9.99
N ILE A 43 -5.97 -0.64 10.94
CA ILE A 43 -5.52 -2.02 10.78
C ILE A 43 -6.76 -2.89 10.70
N LEU A 44 -6.82 -3.74 9.68
CA LEU A 44 -7.85 -4.76 9.54
C LEU A 44 -7.21 -6.13 9.73
N GLN A 45 -7.78 -6.96 10.60
CA GLN A 45 -7.35 -8.33 10.79
C GLN A 45 -8.36 -9.30 10.20
N ARG A 46 -7.91 -10.25 9.38
CA ARG A 46 -8.79 -11.27 8.80
C ARG A 46 -9.14 -12.30 9.87
N GLN A 47 -10.42 -12.53 10.10
CA GLN A 47 -10.90 -13.43 11.16
C GLN A 47 -10.50 -14.90 10.90
N SER A 48 -10.35 -15.28 9.63
CA SER A 48 -10.02 -16.65 9.23
C SER A 48 -8.52 -16.92 9.11
N HIS A 49 -7.67 -15.91 9.26
CA HIS A 49 -6.21 -16.01 9.12
C HIS A 49 -5.54 -15.17 10.19
N LYS A 50 -5.59 -15.60 11.45
CA LYS A 50 -4.99 -14.82 12.53
C LYS A 50 -3.46 -14.88 12.43
N PRO A 51 -2.74 -13.81 12.83
CA PRO A 51 -1.29 -13.89 12.90
C PRO A 51 -0.85 -14.89 13.96
N MET A 52 0.25 -15.60 13.71
CA MET A 52 0.89 -16.45 14.69
C MET A 52 1.85 -15.64 15.54
N ALA A 53 1.76 -15.81 16.85
CA ALA A 53 2.55 -15.06 17.79
C ALA A 53 4.05 -15.42 17.69
N GLY A 54 4.94 -14.42 17.65
CA GLY A 54 6.38 -14.60 17.62
C GLY A 54 6.97 -14.87 16.23
N ASN A 55 6.13 -14.99 15.20
CA ASN A 55 6.60 -15.24 13.82
C ASN A 55 7.00 -13.94 13.12
N ASP A 56 7.95 -14.05 12.20
CA ASP A 56 8.36 -12.95 11.33
C ASP A 56 7.21 -12.53 10.40
N TRP A 57 7.26 -11.29 9.91
CA TRP A 57 6.22 -10.69 9.06
C TRP A 57 6.74 -10.29 7.69
N ALA A 58 5.97 -10.61 6.65
CA ALA A 58 6.11 -10.05 5.31
C ALA A 58 4.97 -9.07 5.04
N MET A 59 5.28 -7.78 4.92
CA MET A 59 4.31 -6.77 4.53
C MET A 59 4.55 -6.34 3.09
N PHE A 60 3.53 -6.45 2.25
CA PHE A 60 3.62 -6.03 0.86
C PHE A 60 2.85 -4.73 0.66
N ASP A 61 3.45 -3.75 -0.01
CA ASP A 61 2.67 -2.67 -0.60
C ASP A 61 1.72 -3.23 -1.68
N TYR A 62 0.56 -2.60 -1.84
CA TYR A 62 -0.40 -3.06 -2.84
C TYR A 62 -0.05 -2.60 -4.26
N ASP A 63 0.54 -1.41 -4.44
CA ASP A 63 0.67 -0.76 -5.75
C ASP A 63 1.74 -1.48 -6.61
N ASP A 64 2.80 -0.84 -7.13
CA ASP A 64 3.74 -1.49 -8.06
C ASP A 64 4.63 -2.60 -7.42
N THR A 65 4.26 -3.06 -6.22
CA THR A 65 4.76 -4.26 -5.55
C THR A 65 3.90 -5.50 -5.86
N LEU A 66 2.58 -5.45 -5.61
CA LEU A 66 1.65 -6.57 -5.89
C LEU A 66 0.86 -6.41 -7.19
N ALA A 67 0.52 -5.16 -7.55
CA ALA A 67 -0.29 -4.81 -8.71
C ALA A 67 0.49 -3.98 -9.73
N ALA A 68 0.37 -4.31 -11.01
CA ALA A 68 1.08 -3.63 -12.10
C ALA A 68 0.42 -2.29 -12.49
N TYR A 69 0.36 -1.32 -11.58
CA TYR A 69 -0.24 -0.01 -11.82
C TYR A 69 0.43 0.78 -12.93
N THR A 70 1.75 0.69 -13.02
CA THR A 70 2.50 1.35 -14.09
C THR A 70 2.14 0.76 -15.45
N GLU A 71 1.98 -0.57 -15.56
CA GLU A 71 1.51 -1.21 -16.80
C GLU A 71 0.03 -0.87 -17.09
N ALA A 72 -0.81 -0.86 -16.05
CA ALA A 72 -2.24 -0.54 -16.16
C ALA A 72 -2.50 0.89 -16.65
N LYS A 73 -1.57 1.85 -16.45
CA LYS A 73 -1.68 3.21 -17.02
C LYS A 73 -1.66 3.20 -18.55
N THR A 74 -0.78 2.40 -19.16
CA THR A 74 -0.70 2.24 -20.62
C THR A 74 -2.00 1.65 -21.15
N GLN A 75 -2.48 0.56 -20.52
CA GLN A 75 -3.76 -0.05 -20.88
C GLN A 75 -4.94 0.92 -20.73
N ARG A 76 -4.94 1.74 -19.68
CA ARG A 76 -5.99 2.76 -19.46
C ARG A 76 -6.02 3.78 -20.60
N GLN A 77 -4.86 4.21 -21.07
CA GLN A 77 -4.75 5.12 -22.20
C GLN A 77 -5.30 4.50 -23.49
N GLU A 78 -4.97 3.24 -23.77
CA GLU A 78 -5.49 2.52 -24.94
C GLU A 78 -7.02 2.38 -24.90
N LEU A 79 -7.57 2.03 -23.74
CA LEU A 79 -9.02 1.92 -23.55
C LEU A 79 -9.71 3.28 -23.65
N TYR A 80 -9.10 4.33 -23.12
CA TYR A 80 -9.61 5.70 -23.23
C TYR A 80 -9.60 6.20 -24.69
N MET A 81 -8.54 5.90 -25.45
CA MET A 81 -8.50 6.17 -26.89
C MET A 81 -9.62 5.46 -27.65
N LYS A 82 -9.89 4.19 -27.33
CA LYS A 82 -11.01 3.45 -27.93
C LYS A 82 -12.36 4.11 -27.59
N TYR A 83 -12.53 4.58 -26.36
CA TYR A 83 -13.72 5.30 -25.94
C TYR A 83 -13.90 6.61 -26.70
N LEU A 84 -12.84 7.43 -26.84
CA LEU A 84 -12.89 8.69 -27.60
C LEU A 84 -13.29 8.49 -29.06
N ARG A 85 -12.71 7.48 -29.72
CA ARG A 85 -13.09 7.10 -31.10
C ARG A 85 -14.56 6.71 -31.21
N GLY A 86 -15.10 6.02 -30.21
CA GLY A 86 -16.52 5.68 -30.14
C GLY A 86 -17.45 6.89 -29.96
N LEU A 87 -16.90 8.06 -29.62
CA LEU A 87 -17.61 9.33 -29.53
C LEU A 87 -17.35 10.25 -30.73
N ASP A 88 -16.71 9.74 -31.78
CA ASP A 88 -16.25 10.50 -32.95
C ASP A 88 -15.25 11.63 -32.60
N ILE A 89 -14.45 11.44 -31.54
CA ILE A 89 -13.38 12.34 -31.14
C ILE A 89 -12.05 11.74 -31.64
N ASP A 90 -11.48 12.33 -32.70
CA ASP A 90 -10.24 11.86 -33.32
C ASP A 90 -9.04 12.71 -32.88
N ILE A 91 -8.30 12.23 -31.89
CA ILE A 91 -7.10 12.89 -31.34
C ILE A 91 -5.89 11.97 -31.41
N SER A 92 -4.69 12.56 -31.34
CA SER A 92 -3.46 11.77 -31.26
C SER A 92 -3.33 11.08 -29.90
N SER A 93 -2.52 10.01 -29.86
CA SER A 93 -2.24 9.28 -28.62
C SER A 93 -1.56 10.18 -27.58
N GLU A 94 -0.68 11.07 -28.03
CA GLU A 94 0.03 12.04 -27.19
C GLU A 94 -0.93 13.03 -26.53
N LEU A 95 -1.93 13.53 -27.28
CA LEU A 95 -2.93 14.44 -26.73
C LEU A 95 -3.80 13.74 -25.68
N ALA A 96 -4.22 12.50 -25.95
CA ALA A 96 -4.99 11.71 -24.99
C ALA A 96 -4.19 11.46 -23.70
N ALA A 97 -2.90 11.15 -23.82
CA ALA A 97 -1.99 11.00 -22.68
C ALA A 97 -1.91 12.30 -21.85
N GLN A 98 -1.80 13.45 -22.52
CA GLN A 98 -1.75 14.77 -21.85
C GLN A 98 -3.05 15.07 -21.10
N VAL A 99 -4.21 14.81 -21.70
CA VAL A 99 -5.52 15.02 -21.05
C VAL A 99 -5.69 14.12 -19.82
N MET A 100 -5.31 12.84 -19.93
CA MET A 100 -5.29 11.92 -18.79
C MET A 100 -4.31 12.36 -17.71
N GLN A 101 -3.12 12.83 -18.10
CA GLN A 101 -2.11 13.31 -17.15
C GLN A 101 -2.58 14.54 -16.38
N VAL A 102 -3.17 15.53 -17.06
CA VAL A 102 -3.72 16.72 -16.40
C VAL A 102 -4.83 16.32 -15.42
N SER A 103 -5.70 15.38 -15.81
CA SER A 103 -6.77 14.87 -14.94
C SER A 103 -6.23 14.08 -13.73
N ASP A 104 -5.20 13.25 -13.91
CA ASP A 104 -4.51 12.55 -12.80
C ASP A 104 -3.86 13.55 -11.84
N VAL A 105 -3.12 14.54 -12.35
CA VAL A 105 -2.46 15.56 -11.52
C VAL A 105 -3.49 16.38 -10.74
N PHE A 106 -4.60 16.73 -11.38
CA PHE A 106 -5.73 17.42 -10.75
C PHE A 106 -6.34 16.60 -9.61
N SER A 107 -6.52 15.28 -9.82
CA SER A 107 -7.12 14.36 -8.85
C SER A 107 -6.27 14.04 -7.62
N ARG A 108 -5.15 14.77 -7.42
CA ARG A 108 -4.22 14.58 -6.30
C ARG A 108 -4.12 15.82 -5.42
N TRP A 109 -4.58 15.71 -4.19
CA TRP A 109 -4.49 16.76 -3.17
C TRP A 109 -4.36 16.19 -1.76
N GLU A 110 -4.11 17.08 -0.82
CA GLU A 110 -3.98 16.77 0.61
C GLU A 110 -5.30 17.19 1.28
N GLU A 111 -6.03 16.23 1.85
CA GLU A 111 -7.28 16.52 2.58
C GLU A 111 -6.96 17.06 3.98
N GLN A 112 -5.98 16.46 4.66
CA GLN A 112 -5.50 16.90 5.96
C GLN A 112 -3.99 17.09 5.98
N LYS A 113 -3.54 18.07 6.77
CA LYS A 113 -2.11 18.40 6.91
C LYS A 113 -1.31 17.16 7.35
N GLY A 114 -0.30 16.80 6.57
CA GLY A 114 0.60 15.68 6.82
C GLY A 114 0.24 14.39 6.07
N GLU A 115 -0.92 14.31 5.42
CA GLU A 115 -1.29 13.15 4.59
C GLU A 115 -0.55 13.12 3.25
N GLY A 116 -0.03 14.27 2.81
CA GLY A 116 0.51 14.42 1.46
C GLY A 116 -0.59 14.37 0.38
N LYS A 117 -0.18 14.29 -0.89
CA LYS A 117 -1.12 14.36 -2.02
C LYS A 117 -1.68 12.97 -2.36
N LEU A 118 -2.81 12.62 -1.76
CA LEU A 118 -3.52 11.38 -2.02
C LEU A 118 -4.25 11.44 -3.36
N TYR A 119 -4.50 10.28 -3.96
CA TYR A 119 -5.18 10.15 -5.25
C TYR A 119 -6.67 9.87 -5.06
N HIS A 120 -7.53 10.63 -5.72
CA HIS A 120 -8.98 10.54 -5.60
C HIS A 120 -9.61 10.09 -6.92
N VAL A 121 -9.91 8.79 -7.04
CA VAL A 121 -10.39 8.17 -8.28
C VAL A 121 -11.65 8.84 -8.85
N GLY A 122 -12.60 9.20 -7.99
CA GLY A 122 -13.83 9.87 -8.40
C GLY A 122 -13.54 11.21 -9.06
N ALA A 123 -12.64 12.01 -8.48
CA ALA A 123 -12.24 13.29 -9.06
C ALA A 123 -11.52 13.12 -10.40
N HIS A 124 -10.70 12.07 -10.57
CA HIS A 124 -10.07 11.76 -11.85
C HIS A 124 -11.13 11.44 -12.92
N MET A 125 -12.02 10.48 -12.67
CA MET A 125 -13.08 10.11 -13.63
C MET A 125 -13.95 11.31 -14.01
N THR A 126 -14.27 12.14 -13.02
CA THR A 126 -15.06 13.35 -13.20
C THR A 126 -14.34 14.37 -14.09
N ALA A 127 -13.07 14.71 -13.77
CA ALA A 127 -12.28 15.65 -14.55
C ALA A 127 -12.05 15.16 -15.98
N LEU A 128 -11.82 13.85 -16.14
CA LEU A 128 -11.59 13.24 -17.44
C LEU A 128 -12.87 13.19 -18.30
N GLN A 129 -14.04 12.96 -17.70
CA GLN A 129 -15.32 13.08 -18.39
C GLN A 129 -15.57 14.51 -18.87
N TRP A 130 -15.32 15.51 -18.01
CA TRP A 130 -15.47 16.91 -18.39
C TRP A 130 -14.52 17.26 -19.54
N ALA A 131 -13.24 16.89 -19.43
CA ALA A 131 -12.25 17.11 -20.48
C ALA A 131 -12.64 16.40 -21.79
N THR A 132 -13.26 15.22 -21.72
CA THR A 132 -13.81 14.53 -22.90
C THR A 132 -14.89 15.36 -23.59
N ASN A 133 -15.76 16.04 -22.82
CA ASN A 133 -16.82 16.87 -23.38
C ASN A 133 -16.24 18.14 -24.04
N GLU A 134 -15.18 18.73 -23.47
CA GLU A 134 -14.47 19.87 -24.09
C GLU A 134 -13.84 19.47 -25.43
N LEU A 135 -13.25 18.28 -25.52
CA LEU A 135 -12.68 17.78 -26.78
C LEU A 135 -13.74 17.50 -27.86
N LYS A 136 -15.01 17.31 -27.46
CA LYS A 136 -16.12 17.10 -28.38
C LYS A 136 -16.61 18.41 -29.01
N ASP A 137 -16.26 19.55 -28.43
CA ASP A 137 -16.68 20.85 -28.92
C ASP A 137 -16.09 21.14 -30.31
N LYS A 138 -16.96 21.13 -31.31
CA LYS A 138 -16.59 21.27 -32.73
C LYS A 138 -16.12 22.68 -33.10
N ASP A 139 -16.37 23.66 -32.23
CA ASP A 139 -16.03 25.06 -32.48
C ASP A 139 -14.58 25.40 -32.10
N SER A 140 -13.79 24.42 -31.65
CA SER A 140 -12.40 24.63 -31.24
C SER A 140 -11.45 23.55 -31.76
N THR A 141 -10.17 23.92 -31.91
CA THR A 141 -9.13 22.92 -32.19
C THR A 141 -8.85 22.09 -30.93
N HIS A 142 -8.39 20.86 -31.12
CA HIS A 142 -8.01 20.00 -29.99
C HIS A 142 -6.86 20.60 -29.15
N GLY A 143 -5.98 21.38 -29.76
CA GLY A 143 -4.90 22.10 -29.05
C GLY A 143 -5.44 23.21 -28.14
N GLU A 144 -6.38 24.01 -28.61
CA GLU A 144 -7.04 25.03 -27.79
C GLU A 144 -7.84 24.40 -26.65
N SER A 145 -8.52 23.28 -26.92
CA SER A 145 -9.24 22.51 -25.91
C SER A 145 -8.31 22.05 -24.79
N LEU A 146 -7.13 21.51 -25.11
CA LEU A 146 -6.15 21.11 -24.09
C LEU A 146 -5.70 22.29 -23.22
N VAL A 147 -5.42 23.45 -23.82
CA VAL A 147 -5.01 24.65 -23.07
C VAL A 147 -6.12 25.11 -22.12
N ARG A 148 -7.39 25.09 -22.57
CA ARG A 148 -8.55 25.38 -21.70
C ARG A 148 -8.66 24.39 -20.55
N ILE A 149 -8.58 23.08 -20.84
CA ILE A 149 -8.61 22.00 -19.85
C ILE A 149 -7.53 22.21 -18.79
N GLN A 150 -6.29 22.43 -19.20
CA GLN A 150 -5.16 22.61 -18.30
C GLN A 150 -5.30 23.88 -17.46
N THR A 151 -5.71 24.99 -18.08
CA THR A 151 -5.89 26.27 -17.38
C THR A 151 -6.97 26.15 -16.30
N LEU A 152 -8.12 25.55 -16.64
CA LEU A 152 -9.23 25.40 -15.72
C LEU A 152 -8.88 24.49 -14.55
N LEU A 153 -8.40 23.27 -14.83
CA LEU A 153 -8.08 22.29 -13.79
C LEU A 153 -6.95 22.77 -12.87
N ASN A 154 -5.98 23.53 -13.37
CA ASN A 154 -4.97 24.16 -12.51
C ASN A 154 -5.55 25.25 -11.61
N ARG A 155 -6.51 26.05 -12.11
CA ARG A 155 -7.16 27.12 -11.34
C ARG A 155 -7.99 26.58 -10.19
N ILE A 156 -8.83 25.57 -10.48
CA ILE A 156 -9.79 25.02 -9.51
C ILE A 156 -9.21 23.92 -8.62
N ARG A 157 -7.92 23.61 -8.79
CA ARG A 157 -7.26 22.51 -8.08
C ARG A 157 -7.40 22.70 -6.57
N PRO A 158 -7.94 21.70 -5.85
CA PRO A 158 -8.00 21.73 -4.39
C PRO A 158 -6.58 21.82 -3.82
N THR A 159 -6.39 22.72 -2.87
CA THR A 159 -5.25 22.67 -1.96
C THR A 159 -5.76 22.83 -0.53
N HIS A 160 -5.00 22.36 0.46
CA HIS A 160 -5.35 22.53 1.87
C HIS A 160 -5.54 24.03 2.25
N THR A 161 -4.97 24.95 1.47
CA THR A 161 -5.06 26.41 1.65
C THR A 161 -6.07 27.11 0.75
N ASN A 162 -6.44 26.54 -0.40
CA ASN A 162 -7.25 27.20 -1.41
C ASN A 162 -8.68 26.66 -1.39
N LYS A 163 -9.49 27.25 -0.50
CA LYS A 163 -10.85 26.81 -0.20
C LYS A 163 -11.92 27.40 -1.13
N SER A 164 -11.56 28.34 -2.01
CA SER A 164 -12.53 29.13 -2.79
C SER A 164 -12.02 29.59 -4.17
N SER A 165 -11.27 28.75 -4.90
CA SER A 165 -10.84 29.10 -6.27
C SER A 165 -11.85 28.73 -7.37
N ALA A 166 -12.84 27.90 -7.05
CA ALA A 166 -13.92 27.56 -7.96
C ALA A 166 -14.92 28.73 -8.05
N GLN A 167 -15.11 29.26 -9.25
CA GLN A 167 -16.09 30.30 -9.58
C GLN A 167 -17.47 29.68 -9.83
N ASN A 168 -18.55 30.49 -9.83
CA ASN A 168 -19.93 30.01 -9.99
C ASN A 168 -20.22 29.36 -11.34
N ASP A 169 -19.45 29.69 -12.37
CA ASP A 169 -19.50 29.13 -13.72
C ASP A 169 -18.62 27.89 -13.92
N ASP A 170 -17.75 27.54 -12.95
CA ASP A 170 -16.94 26.34 -13.05
C ASP A 170 -17.78 25.05 -13.11
N PRO A 171 -17.33 24.00 -13.81
CA PRO A 171 -18.02 22.71 -13.85
C PRO A 171 -18.09 22.04 -12.46
N PHE A 172 -17.29 22.55 -11.52
CA PHE A 172 -17.07 21.98 -10.21
C PHE A 172 -17.25 23.03 -9.12
N TYR A 173 -17.56 22.57 -7.91
CA TYR A 173 -17.42 23.33 -6.69
C TYR A 173 -16.83 22.45 -5.60
N ILE A 174 -16.12 23.07 -4.67
CA ILE A 174 -15.70 22.39 -3.44
C ILE A 174 -16.84 22.59 -2.45
N ARG A 175 -17.45 21.49 -1.99
CA ARG A 175 -18.43 21.58 -0.92
C ARG A 175 -17.72 21.99 0.36
N GLU A 176 -17.98 23.21 0.82
CA GLU A 176 -17.28 23.80 1.97
C GLU A 176 -17.35 22.94 3.24
N SER A 177 -18.47 22.23 3.45
CA SER A 177 -18.73 21.46 4.67
C SER A 177 -17.81 20.26 4.87
N ASP A 178 -17.35 19.63 3.78
CA ASP A 178 -16.49 18.44 3.87
C ASP A 178 -15.36 18.44 2.85
N GLN A 179 -15.11 19.59 2.22
CA GLN A 179 -14.07 19.84 1.24
C GLN A 179 -14.10 18.84 0.06
N LYS A 180 -15.24 18.20 -0.19
CA LYS A 180 -15.38 17.28 -1.32
C LYS A 180 -15.56 18.06 -2.61
N PHE A 181 -14.85 17.64 -3.63
CA PHE A 181 -15.08 18.10 -4.99
C PHE A 181 -16.41 17.56 -5.50
N ILE A 182 -17.33 18.45 -5.89
CA ILE A 182 -18.64 18.10 -6.40
C ILE A 182 -18.84 18.78 -7.75
N LEU A 183 -19.31 18.03 -8.75
CA LEU A 183 -19.78 18.62 -10.00
C LEU A 183 -21.02 19.47 -9.76
N LYS A 184 -21.10 20.65 -10.39
CA LYS A 184 -22.34 21.43 -10.35
C LYS A 184 -23.50 20.75 -11.08
N ASN A 185 -23.22 19.84 -12.01
CA ASN A 185 -24.24 19.09 -12.75
C ASN A 185 -24.19 17.58 -12.45
N PRO A 186 -24.93 17.09 -11.43
CA PRO A 186 -24.82 15.70 -10.94
C PRO A 186 -25.38 14.64 -11.89
N ASN A 187 -26.12 15.03 -12.93
CA ASN A 187 -26.72 14.08 -13.91
C ASN A 187 -25.68 13.45 -14.86
N ALA A 188 -24.43 13.89 -14.81
CA ALA A 188 -23.31 13.33 -15.57
C ALA A 188 -22.14 13.07 -14.62
N MET A 189 -22.25 12.08 -13.71
CA MET A 189 -21.11 11.70 -12.86
C MET A 189 -19.91 11.29 -13.75
N TRP A 190 -20.12 10.35 -14.66
CA TRP A 190 -19.22 10.00 -15.77
C TRP A 190 -19.95 8.94 -16.63
N SER A 191 -19.48 8.68 -17.85
CA SER A 191 -20.07 7.61 -18.66
C SER A 191 -19.77 6.23 -18.07
N LYS A 192 -20.67 5.27 -18.31
CA LYS A 192 -20.44 3.87 -17.91
C LYS A 192 -19.15 3.30 -18.54
N ALA A 193 -18.85 3.69 -19.78
CA ALA A 193 -17.62 3.32 -20.44
C ALA A 193 -16.37 3.81 -19.69
N LEU A 194 -16.38 5.04 -19.18
CA LEU A 194 -15.26 5.56 -18.39
C LEU A 194 -15.13 4.85 -17.04
N GLU A 195 -16.25 4.59 -16.37
CA GLU A 195 -16.25 3.78 -15.14
C GLU A 195 -15.64 2.39 -15.38
N ASP A 196 -16.04 1.72 -16.47
CA ASP A 196 -15.53 0.38 -16.81
C ASP A 196 -14.02 0.40 -17.12
N ILE A 197 -13.51 1.49 -17.70
CA ILE A 197 -12.06 1.68 -17.90
C ILE A 197 -11.33 1.73 -16.55
N PHE A 198 -11.84 2.51 -15.60
CA PHE A 198 -11.22 2.63 -14.27
C PHE A 198 -11.39 1.36 -13.44
N GLN A 199 -12.52 0.67 -13.56
CA GLN A 199 -12.72 -0.63 -12.92
C GLN A 199 -11.66 -1.63 -13.40
N LYS A 200 -11.37 -1.69 -14.70
CA LYS A 200 -10.41 -2.62 -15.31
C LYS A 200 -8.93 -2.27 -15.09
N THR A 201 -8.61 -1.02 -14.76
CA THR A 201 -7.20 -0.55 -14.76
C THR A 201 -6.78 0.15 -13.48
N THR A 202 -7.73 0.44 -12.59
CA THR A 202 -7.45 1.12 -11.32
C THR A 202 -7.97 0.30 -10.15
N MET A 203 -9.17 -0.29 -10.26
CA MET A 203 -9.71 -1.18 -9.23
C MET A 203 -9.19 -2.60 -9.35
N ASN A 204 -9.03 -3.09 -10.58
CA ASN A 204 -8.55 -4.43 -10.86
C ASN A 204 -7.37 -4.40 -11.86
N PRO A 205 -6.24 -3.77 -11.49
CA PRO A 205 -5.04 -3.81 -12.32
C PRO A 205 -4.52 -5.25 -12.46
N PRO A 206 -3.74 -5.57 -13.51
CA PRO A 206 -3.02 -6.83 -13.58
C PRO A 206 -2.15 -7.03 -12.33
N LEU A 207 -2.02 -8.26 -11.85
CA LEU A 207 -1.21 -8.60 -10.69
C LEU A 207 0.17 -9.10 -11.13
N TYR A 208 1.16 -8.95 -10.25
CA TYR A 208 2.44 -9.64 -10.38
C TYR A 208 2.33 -11.04 -9.76
N ASP A 209 1.92 -12.02 -10.59
CA ASP A 209 1.71 -13.42 -10.18
C ASP A 209 2.87 -13.99 -9.37
N GLU A 210 4.10 -13.60 -9.69
CA GLU A 210 5.29 -14.09 -9.00
C GLU A 210 5.42 -13.56 -7.56
N THR A 211 4.88 -12.38 -7.26
CA THR A 211 4.86 -11.83 -5.90
C THR A 211 3.68 -12.38 -5.09
N VAL A 212 2.53 -12.56 -5.75
CA VAL A 212 1.38 -13.27 -5.18
C VAL A 212 1.78 -14.69 -4.78
N ALA A 213 2.43 -15.43 -5.68
CA ALA A 213 2.91 -16.79 -5.43
C ALA A 213 3.94 -16.84 -4.29
N ALA A 214 4.85 -15.86 -4.21
CA ALA A 214 5.80 -15.79 -3.11
C ALA A 214 5.13 -15.50 -1.76
N ALA A 215 4.10 -14.65 -1.73
CA ALA A 215 3.31 -14.40 -0.52
C ALA A 215 2.54 -15.65 -0.06
N VAL A 216 2.01 -16.46 -1.00
CA VAL A 216 1.40 -17.76 -0.68
C VAL A 216 2.45 -18.72 -0.11
N ASP A 217 3.59 -18.89 -0.78
CA ASP A 217 4.63 -19.84 -0.39
C ASP A 217 5.15 -19.60 1.04
N ILE A 218 5.43 -18.35 1.41
CA ILE A 218 5.98 -18.02 2.74
C ILE A 218 4.95 -18.13 3.88
N GLY A 219 3.66 -17.96 3.58
CA GLY A 219 2.58 -18.06 4.56
C GLY A 219 1.97 -19.46 4.68
N THR A 220 2.43 -20.42 3.86
CA THR A 220 1.86 -21.77 3.74
C THR A 220 2.83 -22.83 4.29
N PRO A 221 2.34 -23.93 4.88
CA PRO A 221 0.94 -24.17 5.21
C PRO A 221 0.50 -23.33 6.43
N PRO A 222 -0.79 -22.96 6.49
CA PRO A 222 -1.27 -22.06 7.53
C PRO A 222 -1.16 -22.69 8.92
N ASP A 223 -1.06 -24.00 9.08
CA ASP A 223 -0.86 -24.68 10.36
C ASP A 223 0.62 -24.81 10.77
N SER A 224 1.56 -24.39 9.92
CA SER A 224 2.99 -24.43 10.25
C SER A 224 3.33 -23.45 11.36
N ILE A 225 3.99 -23.94 12.41
CA ILE A 225 4.58 -23.11 13.46
C ILE A 225 5.68 -22.17 12.94
N HIS A 226 6.19 -22.43 11.74
CA HIS A 226 7.23 -21.64 11.09
C HIS A 226 6.70 -20.73 9.98
N ARG A 227 5.37 -20.60 9.82
CA ARG A 227 4.77 -19.75 8.78
C ARG A 227 5.18 -18.28 8.97
N ILE A 228 5.38 -17.54 7.88
CA ILE A 228 5.54 -16.10 7.96
C ILE A 228 4.15 -15.45 8.00
N ASN A 229 3.95 -14.51 8.91
CA ASN A 229 2.72 -13.71 8.92
C ASN A 229 2.73 -12.79 7.70
N VAL A 230 1.69 -12.85 6.87
CA VAL A 230 1.63 -12.03 5.64
C VAL A 230 0.64 -10.89 5.84
N SER A 231 1.02 -9.68 5.45
CA SER A 231 0.15 -8.52 5.46
C SER A 231 0.27 -7.69 4.18
N ILE A 232 -0.72 -6.83 3.98
CA ILE A 232 -0.65 -5.75 2.98
C ILE A 232 -0.57 -4.43 3.72
N PHE A 233 0.38 -3.56 3.36
CA PHE A 233 0.50 -2.23 3.96
C PHE A 233 0.46 -1.18 2.86
N SER A 234 -0.67 -0.48 2.73
CA SER A 234 -0.91 0.46 1.63
C SER A 234 -1.18 1.88 2.12
N ARG A 235 -0.62 2.85 1.39
CA ARG A 235 -0.87 4.28 1.60
C ARG A 235 -1.84 4.81 0.54
N GLY A 236 -2.88 5.54 0.96
CA GLY A 236 -3.83 6.13 0.02
C GLY A 236 -5.15 6.53 0.67
N GLU A 237 -6.15 6.81 -0.17
CA GLU A 237 -7.52 6.95 0.30
C GLU A 237 -8.01 5.57 0.79
N ILE A 238 -8.44 5.51 2.05
CA ILE A 238 -8.64 4.25 2.79
C ILE A 238 -9.68 3.36 2.12
N TYR A 239 -10.83 3.92 1.76
CA TYR A 239 -11.92 3.16 1.14
C TYR A 239 -11.47 2.56 -0.19
N PHE A 240 -10.78 3.35 -1.00
CA PHE A 240 -10.26 2.94 -2.30
C PHE A 240 -9.20 1.85 -2.16
N GLN A 241 -8.20 2.04 -1.30
CA GLN A 241 -7.15 1.04 -1.08
C GLN A 241 -7.75 -0.28 -0.56
N LEU A 242 -8.69 -0.22 0.39
CA LEU A 242 -9.37 -1.40 0.91
C LEU A 242 -10.14 -2.14 -0.19
N ALA A 243 -10.91 -1.44 -1.01
CA ALA A 243 -11.72 -2.06 -2.05
C ALA A 243 -10.87 -2.86 -3.05
N LYS A 244 -9.70 -2.34 -3.41
CA LYS A 244 -8.74 -3.03 -4.28
C LYS A 244 -8.14 -4.29 -3.64
N ILE A 245 -7.82 -4.20 -2.35
CA ILE A 245 -7.26 -5.33 -1.61
C ILE A 245 -8.31 -6.43 -1.44
N LEU A 246 -9.57 -6.08 -1.21
CA LEU A 246 -10.67 -7.05 -1.15
C LEU A 246 -10.88 -7.76 -2.51
N GLU A 247 -10.79 -7.04 -3.63
CA GLU A 247 -10.80 -7.64 -4.97
C GLU A 247 -9.61 -8.60 -5.20
N LEU A 248 -8.40 -8.23 -4.74
CA LEU A 248 -7.24 -9.12 -4.77
C LEU A 248 -7.49 -10.42 -3.99
N LEU A 249 -8.03 -10.32 -2.77
CA LEU A 249 -8.33 -11.47 -1.92
C LEU A 249 -9.45 -12.35 -2.49
N LYS A 250 -10.45 -11.73 -3.13
CA LYS A 250 -11.50 -12.46 -3.85
C LYS A 250 -10.94 -13.26 -5.02
N GLN A 251 -10.01 -12.69 -5.77
CA GLN A 251 -9.37 -13.34 -6.92
C GLN A 251 -8.35 -14.41 -6.51
N ASN A 252 -7.78 -14.29 -5.31
CA ASN A 252 -6.74 -15.16 -4.79
C ASN A 252 -7.11 -15.60 -3.35
N PRO A 253 -8.11 -16.49 -3.21
CA PRO A 253 -8.63 -16.89 -1.89
C PRO A 253 -7.58 -17.55 -0.99
N ASP A 254 -6.56 -18.18 -1.61
CA ASP A 254 -5.45 -18.85 -0.93
C ASP A 254 -4.37 -17.90 -0.41
N LEU A 255 -4.45 -16.59 -0.70
CA LEU A 255 -3.51 -15.62 -0.13
C LEU A 255 -3.65 -15.57 1.40
N PRO A 256 -2.59 -15.92 2.17
CA PRO A 256 -2.66 -16.05 3.62
C PRO A 256 -2.51 -14.70 4.33
N ILE A 257 -3.24 -13.67 3.86
CA ILE A 257 -3.18 -12.32 4.45
C ILE A 257 -3.83 -12.35 5.84
N SER A 258 -3.01 -12.15 6.86
CA SER A 258 -3.47 -12.00 8.24
C SER A 258 -3.98 -10.60 8.53
N GLN A 259 -3.30 -9.57 8.01
CA GLN A 259 -3.63 -8.17 8.29
C GLN A 259 -3.52 -7.27 7.06
N ILE A 260 -4.33 -6.21 7.05
CA ILE A 260 -4.27 -5.12 6.07
C ILE A 260 -4.07 -3.82 6.84
N TRP A 261 -3.01 -3.10 6.54
CA TRP A 261 -2.63 -1.83 7.15
C TRP A 261 -2.90 -0.73 6.14
N LEU A 262 -3.78 0.21 6.46
CA LEU A 262 -4.20 1.29 5.58
C LEU A 262 -3.89 2.63 6.23
N THR A 263 -3.14 3.48 5.53
CA THR A 263 -2.75 4.80 6.05
C THR A 263 -2.97 5.92 5.03
N LYS A 264 -3.32 7.10 5.54
CA LYS A 264 -3.29 8.36 4.77
C LYS A 264 -1.95 9.09 4.91
N LYS A 265 -1.20 8.83 5.99
CA LYS A 265 0.13 9.42 6.24
C LYS A 265 1.25 8.56 5.66
N SER A 266 2.50 8.98 5.84
CA SER A 266 3.64 8.09 5.55
C SER A 266 3.54 6.81 6.36
N LYS A 267 4.06 5.70 5.82
CA LYS A 267 4.02 4.40 6.51
C LYS A 267 4.82 4.44 7.83
N GLY A 268 5.92 5.18 7.87
CA GLY A 268 6.68 5.42 9.11
C GLY A 268 5.86 6.11 10.20
N ASP A 269 5.15 7.20 9.88
CA ASP A 269 4.31 7.91 10.85
C ASP A 269 3.17 7.02 11.36
N PHE A 270 2.61 6.18 10.48
CA PHE A 270 1.58 5.22 10.86
C PHE A 270 2.09 4.17 11.85
N ILE A 271 3.30 3.65 11.66
CA ILE A 271 3.91 2.69 12.58
C ILE A 271 4.06 3.31 13.97
N VAL A 272 4.58 4.53 14.06
CA VAL A 272 4.73 5.24 15.35
C VAL A 272 3.37 5.42 16.02
N GLU A 273 2.36 5.91 15.30
CA GLU A 273 1.00 6.07 15.81
C GLU A 273 0.40 4.72 16.26
N ALA A 274 0.66 3.63 15.54
CA ALA A 274 0.17 2.29 15.89
C ALA A 274 0.76 1.77 17.21
N VAL A 275 2.03 2.13 17.51
CA VAL A 275 2.65 1.87 18.82
C VAL A 275 2.00 2.74 19.90
N GLU A 276 1.90 4.05 19.67
CA GLU A 276 1.40 5.02 20.67
C GLU A 276 -0.07 4.78 21.04
N SER A 277 -0.88 4.40 20.06
CA SER A 277 -2.30 4.04 20.26
C SER A 277 -2.52 2.61 20.74
N ASN A 278 -1.44 1.81 20.84
CA ASN A 278 -1.49 0.39 21.17
C ASN A 278 -2.49 -0.39 20.30
N ALA A 279 -2.61 -0.01 19.02
CA ALA A 279 -3.64 -0.54 18.12
C ALA A 279 -3.50 -2.05 17.91
N THR A 280 -2.27 -2.53 17.74
CA THR A 280 -2.02 -3.95 17.46
C THR A 280 -2.33 -4.87 18.64
N ALA A 281 -2.28 -4.39 19.88
CA ALA A 281 -2.59 -5.19 21.06
C ALA A 281 -4.09 -5.47 21.26
N GLN A 282 -4.95 -4.80 20.48
CA GLN A 282 -6.40 -5.03 20.48
C GLN A 282 -6.82 -6.21 19.59
N LEU A 283 -5.88 -6.75 18.81
CA LEU A 283 -6.14 -7.78 17.80
C LEU A 283 -5.84 -9.17 18.35
N GLU A 284 -6.61 -10.17 17.93
CA GLU A 284 -6.38 -11.56 18.33
C GLU A 284 -5.17 -12.18 17.61
N GLN A 285 -4.56 -13.20 18.22
CA GLN A 285 -3.45 -13.94 17.61
C GLN A 285 -3.57 -15.43 17.92
N GLU A 286 -2.95 -16.25 17.10
CA GLU A 286 -2.75 -17.67 17.36
C GLU A 286 -1.45 -17.87 18.14
N TYR A 287 -1.49 -18.74 19.14
CA TYR A 287 -0.32 -19.10 19.93
C TYR A 287 0.11 -20.52 19.57
N ILE A 288 1.42 -20.75 19.53
CA ILE A 288 1.96 -22.09 19.35
C ILE A 288 1.67 -22.91 20.61
N PRO A 289 1.09 -24.12 20.47
CA PRO A 289 0.92 -25.04 21.59
C PRO A 289 2.24 -25.32 22.32
N GLN A 290 2.19 -25.35 23.65
CA GLN A 290 3.37 -25.47 24.50
C GLN A 290 4.21 -26.73 24.24
N ASP A 291 3.57 -27.80 23.77
CA ASP A 291 4.15 -29.10 23.42
C ASP A 291 4.85 -29.11 22.04
N MET A 292 4.64 -28.10 21.20
CA MET A 292 5.32 -27.92 19.91
C MET A 292 6.52 -26.97 19.99
N LEU A 293 6.80 -26.44 21.19
CA LEU A 293 7.92 -25.54 21.42
C LEU A 293 9.17 -26.39 21.68
N ASP A 294 10.11 -26.34 20.74
CA ASP A 294 11.47 -26.85 21.00
C ASP A 294 12.07 -26.03 22.15
N GLU A 295 12.48 -26.71 23.24
CA GLU A 295 13.16 -26.10 24.41
C GLU A 295 14.47 -25.37 24.04
N THR A 296 14.91 -25.50 22.80
CA THR A 296 16.10 -24.85 22.24
C THR A 296 15.74 -23.60 21.42
N ASP A 297 15.07 -22.62 22.03
CA ASP A 297 15.11 -21.15 21.78
C ASP A 297 15.15 -20.57 20.34
N ASP A 298 14.90 -21.40 19.32
CA ASP A 298 14.87 -21.07 17.88
C ASP A 298 13.43 -21.09 17.32
N GLY A 299 12.49 -21.63 18.12
CA GLY A 299 11.07 -21.67 17.81
C GLY A 299 10.39 -20.32 18.05
N PRO A 300 9.18 -20.15 17.51
CA PRO A 300 8.38 -18.95 17.75
C PRO A 300 8.12 -18.75 19.25
N SER A 301 8.38 -17.53 19.74
CA SER A 301 8.54 -17.26 21.18
C SER A 301 7.21 -17.09 21.94
N TYR A 302 7.26 -17.36 23.24
CA TYR A 302 6.18 -17.30 24.26
C TYR A 302 5.44 -15.97 24.47
N GLY A 303 5.51 -14.98 23.60
CA GLY A 303 4.59 -13.86 23.82
C GLY A 303 4.29 -12.97 22.65
N SER A 304 3.77 -11.80 22.99
CA SER A 304 2.94 -11.00 22.10
C SER A 304 3.55 -10.88 20.71
N GLY A 305 2.98 -11.63 19.77
CA GLY A 305 3.36 -11.58 18.36
C GLY A 305 2.40 -10.78 17.53
N TYR A 306 1.87 -9.73 18.16
CA TYR A 306 1.50 -8.54 17.45
C TYR A 306 2.70 -8.07 16.62
N VAL A 307 2.45 -7.53 15.42
CA VAL A 307 3.48 -6.87 14.58
C VAL A 307 4.34 -5.89 15.39
N LEU A 308 3.76 -5.23 16.39
CA LEU A 308 4.44 -4.24 17.24
C LEU A 308 4.50 -4.70 18.71
N GLY A 309 4.47 -6.01 18.94
CA GLY A 309 4.60 -6.62 20.25
C GLY A 309 6.00 -6.45 20.83
N GLN A 310 6.19 -6.84 22.09
CA GLN A 310 7.48 -6.68 22.80
C GLN A 310 8.50 -7.77 22.44
N PHE A 311 8.05 -8.84 21.79
CA PHE A 311 8.91 -9.96 21.44
C PHE A 311 9.76 -9.63 20.22
N PRO A 312 11.08 -9.89 20.27
CA PRO A 312 11.95 -9.57 19.15
C PRO A 312 11.62 -10.39 17.89
N HIS A 313 11.25 -9.71 16.81
CA HIS A 313 10.94 -10.32 15.52
C HIS A 313 11.21 -9.35 14.36
N THR A 314 11.26 -9.88 13.15
CA THR A 314 11.53 -9.09 11.94
C THR A 314 10.25 -8.80 11.17
N VAL A 315 10.11 -7.57 10.70
CA VAL A 315 9.07 -7.17 9.75
C VAL A 315 9.75 -6.76 8.45
N VAL A 316 9.65 -7.58 7.41
CA VAL A 316 10.18 -7.25 6.08
C VAL A 316 9.08 -6.58 5.28
N VAL A 317 9.31 -5.34 4.87
CA VAL A 317 8.38 -4.57 4.05
C VAL A 317 8.87 -4.49 2.62
N PHE A 318 8.03 -4.94 1.69
CA PHE A 318 8.24 -4.84 0.25
C PHE A 318 7.46 -3.64 -0.29
N ASP A 319 8.14 -2.70 -0.94
CA ASP A 319 7.53 -1.49 -1.48
C ASP A 319 8.31 -1.02 -2.73
N ASP A 320 7.67 -0.43 -3.72
CA ASP A 320 8.36 0.16 -4.87
C ASP A 320 8.87 1.59 -4.58
N ASN A 321 8.25 2.26 -3.61
CA ASN A 321 8.49 3.66 -3.31
C ASN A 321 9.63 3.84 -2.28
N PRO A 322 10.80 4.37 -2.69
CA PRO A 322 11.94 4.53 -1.79
C PRO A 322 11.67 5.51 -0.64
N LYS A 323 10.74 6.46 -0.79
CA LYS A 323 10.41 7.40 0.28
C LYS A 323 9.66 6.72 1.42
N GLU A 324 8.76 5.79 1.12
CA GLU A 324 8.06 5.02 2.15
C GLU A 324 9.04 4.09 2.86
N LEU A 325 9.89 3.38 2.11
CA LEU A 325 10.92 2.50 2.68
C LEU A 325 11.85 3.25 3.65
N ILE A 326 12.32 4.45 3.28
CA ILE A 326 13.13 5.30 4.16
C ILE A 326 12.34 5.70 5.42
N SER A 327 11.08 6.11 5.27
CA SER A 327 10.23 6.49 6.40
C SER A 327 10.07 5.33 7.40
N ILE A 328 9.87 4.12 6.90
CA ILE A 328 9.73 2.90 7.72
C ILE A 328 11.03 2.61 8.47
N VAL A 329 12.16 2.55 7.76
CA VAL A 329 13.46 2.22 8.40
C VAL A 329 13.84 3.25 9.46
N SER A 330 13.47 4.52 9.27
CA SER A 330 13.74 5.58 10.24
C SER A 330 13.01 5.38 11.58
N THR A 331 11.94 4.59 11.61
CA THR A 331 11.22 4.27 12.86
C THR A 331 11.97 3.29 13.76
N ASN A 332 12.96 2.56 13.26
CA ASN A 332 13.62 1.50 14.02
C ASN A 332 14.28 1.98 15.32
N GLU A 333 14.84 3.20 15.35
CA GLU A 333 15.40 3.74 16.60
C GLU A 333 14.33 4.00 17.66
N TYR A 334 13.15 4.46 17.25
CA TYR A 334 11.99 4.58 18.13
C TYR A 334 11.51 3.21 18.59
N LEU A 335 11.41 2.24 17.67
CA LEU A 335 10.90 0.90 17.97
C LEU A 335 11.78 0.13 18.96
N LYS A 336 13.11 0.29 18.96
CA LYS A 336 14.01 -0.38 19.91
C LYS A 336 13.61 -0.21 21.39
N SER A 337 13.00 0.92 21.73
CA SER A 337 12.60 1.24 23.10
C SER A 337 11.12 0.97 23.38
N ASN A 338 10.33 0.68 22.35
CA ASN A 338 8.87 0.63 22.45
C ASN A 338 8.24 -0.69 21.94
N SER A 339 9.00 -1.51 21.21
CA SER A 339 8.57 -2.81 20.69
C SER A 339 9.77 -3.75 20.47
N GLY A 340 9.50 -5.03 20.25
CA GLY A 340 10.47 -5.99 19.74
C GLY A 340 10.57 -6.03 18.21
N ALA A 341 9.75 -5.27 17.50
CA ALA A 341 9.74 -5.27 16.05
C ALA A 341 10.98 -4.57 15.48
N SER A 342 11.60 -5.18 14.46
CA SER A 342 12.61 -4.51 13.64
C SER A 342 12.20 -4.57 12.18
N PHE A 343 12.02 -3.39 11.59
CA PHE A 343 11.63 -3.26 10.20
C PHE A 343 12.85 -3.32 9.29
N VAL A 344 12.76 -4.16 8.27
CA VAL A 344 13.69 -4.21 7.15
C VAL A 344 12.91 -3.91 5.90
N SER A 345 13.50 -3.14 4.99
CA SER A 345 12.80 -2.64 3.84
C SER A 345 13.46 -3.16 2.56
N VAL A 346 12.64 -3.67 1.65
CA VAL A 346 13.06 -4.25 0.38
C VAL A 346 12.35 -3.50 -0.72
N ARG A 347 13.14 -2.86 -1.57
CA ARG A 347 12.62 -2.16 -2.73
C ARG A 347 12.36 -3.13 -3.86
N SER A 348 11.12 -3.18 -4.34
CA SER A 348 10.78 -3.84 -5.60
C SER A 348 10.96 -2.86 -6.75
N ILE A 349 11.89 -3.14 -7.67
CA ILE A 349 12.06 -2.37 -8.90
C ILE A 349 11.40 -3.17 -10.03
N ARG A 350 10.53 -2.52 -10.81
CA ARG A 350 9.78 -3.16 -11.91
C ARG A 350 10.14 -2.54 -13.24
N LYS A 351 10.18 -3.35 -14.30
CA LYS A 351 10.37 -2.89 -15.67
C LYS A 351 9.25 -1.91 -16.05
N GLY A 352 9.60 -0.75 -16.60
CA GLY A 352 8.63 0.30 -16.95
C GLY A 352 8.41 1.34 -15.86
N THR A 353 8.88 1.09 -14.62
CA THR A 353 9.12 2.16 -13.65
C THR A 353 10.37 2.96 -14.05
N ARG A 354 10.66 4.09 -13.40
CA ARG A 354 11.79 4.99 -13.78
C ARG A 354 13.15 4.28 -13.89
N GLU A 355 13.29 3.12 -13.26
CA GLU A 355 14.48 2.26 -13.30
C GLU A 355 14.12 1.00 -14.11
N GLN A 356 14.82 0.74 -15.21
CA GLN A 356 14.37 -0.17 -16.29
C GLN A 356 14.52 -1.68 -16.00
N LEU A 357 14.80 -2.10 -14.76
CA LEU A 357 15.15 -3.48 -14.41
C LEU A 357 14.20 -4.07 -13.35
N ARG A 358 14.08 -5.40 -13.33
CA ARG A 358 13.39 -6.14 -12.26
C ARG A 358 14.43 -6.53 -11.22
N GLU A 359 14.43 -5.88 -10.05
CA GLU A 359 15.47 -6.05 -9.03
C GLU A 359 14.89 -5.93 -7.61
N TRP A 360 15.52 -6.61 -6.66
CA TRP A 360 15.27 -6.47 -5.22
C TRP A 360 16.45 -5.76 -4.57
N GLN A 361 16.20 -4.60 -3.98
CA GLN A 361 17.22 -3.85 -3.25
C GLN A 361 16.81 -3.74 -1.78
N MET A 362 17.48 -4.47 -0.89
CA MET A 362 17.27 -4.33 0.55
C MET A 362 18.03 -3.12 1.06
N GLN A 363 17.31 -2.19 1.68
CA GLN A 363 17.92 -1.02 2.31
C GLN A 363 18.24 -1.36 3.77
N THR A 364 19.52 -1.24 4.13
CA THR A 364 19.99 -1.40 5.50
C THR A 364 20.62 -0.11 5.99
N LYS A 365 20.82 0.01 7.31
CA LYS A 365 21.59 1.13 7.88
C LYS A 365 23.07 1.15 7.43
N TYR A 366 23.55 0.08 6.79
CA TYR A 366 24.91 -0.06 6.27
C TYR A 366 25.00 0.13 4.75
N GLY A 367 23.90 0.46 4.08
CA GLY A 367 23.82 0.60 2.63
C GLY A 367 22.83 -0.35 1.98
N THR A 368 22.83 -0.38 0.65
CA THR A 368 21.92 -1.17 -0.16
C THR A 368 22.52 -2.55 -0.45
N VAL A 369 21.77 -3.60 -0.10
CA VAL A 369 22.06 -4.99 -0.49
C VAL A 369 21.25 -5.30 -1.75
N ASP A 370 21.96 -5.48 -2.85
CA ASP A 370 21.36 -5.83 -4.14
C ASP A 370 21.29 -7.35 -4.29
N PHE A 371 20.06 -7.86 -4.40
CA PHE A 371 19.82 -9.22 -4.87
C PHE A 371 19.70 -9.12 -6.38
N THR A 372 20.83 -9.22 -7.07
CA THR A 372 20.94 -9.22 -8.55
C THR A 372 20.37 -10.52 -9.12
N ALA A 373 19.09 -10.77 -8.89
CA ALA A 373 18.30 -11.77 -9.57
C ALA A 373 17.50 -11.07 -10.66
N LYS A 374 17.60 -11.55 -11.90
CA LYS A 374 16.74 -11.06 -13.01
C LYS A 374 15.29 -11.54 -12.90
N SER A 375 14.89 -12.08 -11.74
CA SER A 375 13.61 -12.74 -11.48
C SER A 375 13.23 -12.61 -10.02
N TYR A 376 11.94 -12.40 -9.75
CA TYR A 376 11.36 -12.50 -8.41
C TYR A 376 11.06 -13.98 -8.13
N VAL A 377 11.78 -14.63 -7.20
CA VAL A 377 11.48 -16.01 -6.79
C VAL A 377 11.24 -16.12 -5.27
N PRO A 378 10.31 -16.98 -4.80
CA PRO A 378 9.98 -17.12 -3.38
C PRO A 378 11.20 -17.39 -2.48
N ARG A 379 12.17 -18.15 -3.01
CA ARG A 379 13.44 -18.45 -2.33
C ARG A 379 14.20 -17.17 -1.91
N ASP A 380 14.14 -16.10 -2.69
CA ASP A 380 14.85 -14.85 -2.36
C ASP A 380 14.24 -14.16 -1.15
N ILE A 381 12.91 -14.18 -1.03
CA ILE A 381 12.19 -13.67 0.14
C ILE A 381 12.60 -14.46 1.38
N SER A 382 12.58 -15.80 1.31
CA SER A 382 13.02 -16.65 2.42
C SER A 382 14.49 -16.36 2.82
N ASN A 383 15.37 -16.12 1.85
CA ASN A 383 16.76 -15.74 2.11
C ASN A 383 16.88 -14.38 2.80
N ILE A 384 16.06 -13.40 2.44
CA ILE A 384 16.00 -12.08 3.09
C ILE A 384 15.62 -12.24 4.57
N PHE A 385 14.58 -13.00 4.87
CA PHE A 385 14.18 -13.29 6.26
C PHE A 385 15.30 -13.97 7.05
N LEU A 386 15.91 -14.99 6.47
CA LEU A 386 17.00 -15.73 7.11
C LEU A 386 18.22 -14.85 7.39
N MET A 387 18.61 -13.99 6.43
CA MET A 387 19.70 -13.03 6.59
C MET A 387 19.40 -12.03 7.70
N ASN A 388 18.19 -11.47 7.72
CA ASN A 388 17.80 -10.49 8.73
C ASN A 388 17.76 -11.11 10.12
N ARG A 389 17.19 -12.30 10.27
CA ARG A 389 17.19 -13.04 11.53
C ARG A 389 18.62 -13.31 12.01
N TYR A 390 19.52 -13.68 11.11
CA TYR A 390 20.94 -13.80 11.45
C TYR A 390 21.53 -12.49 12.00
N TYR A 391 21.34 -11.36 11.32
CA TYR A 391 21.90 -10.07 11.77
C TYR A 391 21.28 -9.57 13.08
N ALA A 392 19.97 -9.78 13.27
CA ALA A 392 19.26 -9.43 14.50
C ALA A 392 19.79 -10.24 15.70
N ILE A 393 19.88 -11.57 15.55
CA ILE A 393 20.39 -12.46 16.60
C ILE A 393 21.88 -12.21 16.86
N LYS A 394 22.70 -12.03 15.81
CA LYS A 394 24.12 -11.69 15.95
C LYS A 394 24.33 -10.41 16.75
N THR A 395 23.51 -9.39 16.48
CA THR A 395 23.60 -8.09 17.16
C THR A 395 23.18 -8.19 18.62
N ARG A 396 22.12 -8.95 18.92
CA ARG A 396 21.57 -9.10 20.27
C ARG A 396 22.39 -10.05 21.15
N LEU A 397 22.78 -11.20 20.63
CA LEU A 397 23.37 -12.31 21.41
C LEU A 397 24.87 -12.51 21.12
N GLY A 398 25.40 -11.82 20.11
CA GLY A 398 26.80 -11.95 19.70
C GLY A 398 27.03 -13.01 18.63
N GLN A 399 28.21 -12.93 18.01
CA GLN A 399 28.60 -13.78 16.88
C GLN A 399 28.78 -15.27 17.25
N ASN A 400 29.15 -15.54 18.50
CA ASN A 400 29.46 -16.89 18.98
C ASN A 400 28.26 -17.60 19.61
N HIS A 401 27.08 -16.96 19.65
CA HIS A 401 25.89 -17.60 20.17
C HIS A 401 25.50 -18.80 19.28
N PRO A 402 25.09 -19.96 19.83
CA PRO A 402 24.73 -21.15 19.05
C PRO A 402 23.75 -20.86 17.90
N ASN A 403 22.72 -20.05 18.14
CA ASN A 403 21.71 -19.71 17.15
C ASN A 403 22.29 -18.83 16.02
N THR A 404 23.21 -17.91 16.34
CA THR A 404 23.93 -17.12 15.33
C THR A 404 24.76 -18.03 14.42
N ILE A 405 25.43 -19.04 15.00
CA ILE A 405 26.22 -20.03 14.26
C ILE A 405 25.32 -20.89 13.37
N LYS A 406 24.20 -21.38 13.90
CA LYS A 406 23.23 -22.20 13.16
C LYS A 406 22.67 -21.45 11.95
N LEU A 407 22.23 -20.20 12.12
CA LEU A 407 21.75 -19.37 11.02
C LEU A 407 22.84 -19.07 9.99
N SER A 408 24.07 -18.82 10.43
CA SER A 408 25.22 -18.63 9.54
C SER A 408 25.50 -19.87 8.67
N GLN A 409 25.42 -21.06 9.27
CA GLN A 409 25.55 -22.33 8.55
C GLN A 409 24.41 -22.56 7.56
N GLU A 410 23.17 -22.21 7.92
CA GLU A 410 22.03 -22.32 7.02
C GLU A 410 22.15 -21.39 5.80
N LEU A 411 22.50 -20.13 6.03
CA LEU A 411 22.79 -19.17 4.96
C LEU A 411 23.90 -19.68 4.03
N SER A 412 24.96 -20.25 4.59
CA SER A 412 26.06 -20.86 3.83
C SER A 412 25.58 -22.04 2.98
N ARG A 413 24.73 -22.93 3.51
CA ARG A 413 24.12 -24.04 2.75
C ARG A 413 23.25 -23.55 1.59
N ARG A 414 22.60 -22.39 1.75
CA ARG A 414 21.79 -21.75 0.69
C ARG A 414 22.63 -21.00 -0.34
N GLY A 415 23.96 -20.95 -0.18
CA GLY A 415 24.89 -20.27 -1.09
C GLY A 415 25.04 -18.77 -0.81
N ILE A 416 24.58 -18.28 0.35
CA ILE A 416 24.61 -16.87 0.70
C ILE A 416 25.90 -16.56 1.47
N ASN A 417 26.76 -15.72 0.89
CA ASN A 417 28.00 -15.33 1.52
C ASN A 417 27.79 -14.12 2.45
N ILE A 418 27.89 -14.35 3.76
CA ILE A 418 27.67 -13.33 4.79
C ILE A 418 28.87 -12.35 4.90
N LEU A 419 30.06 -12.77 4.46
CA LEU A 419 31.30 -11.99 4.61
C LEU A 419 31.39 -10.81 3.65
N SER A 420 30.67 -10.83 2.52
CA SER A 420 30.61 -9.73 1.56
C SER A 420 29.77 -8.54 2.02
N TYR A 421 29.03 -8.66 3.12
CA TYR A 421 28.03 -7.68 3.58
C TYR A 421 28.41 -6.90 4.85
N ASN A 422 29.62 -7.09 5.40
CA ASN A 422 30.12 -6.29 6.54
C ASN A 422 31.06 -5.16 6.10
N ARG A 423 30.93 -4.62 4.87
CA ARG A 423 31.74 -3.49 4.40
C ARG A 423 30.95 -2.20 4.40
#